data_AF-A0A5S3YMD9-F1
#
_entry.id   AF-A0A5S3YMD9-F1
#
_cell.length_a   1.000
_cell.length_b   1.000
_cell.length_c   1.000
_cell.angle_alpha   90.00
_cell.angle_beta   90.00
_cell.angle_gamma   90.00
#
_symmetry.space_group_name_H-M   'P 1'
#
loop_
_entity.id
_entity.type
_entity.pdbx_description
1 polymer ?
#
loop_
_entity_poly.entity_id
_entity_poly.type
_entity_poly.pdbx_seq_one_letter_code
_entity_poly.pdbx_strand_id
1 'polypeptide(L)' 'MIAQDTIAAQATAPGRGGVGIIRVSGSKAREVAELILGKCPKTR' A
#
# COMPACT_ATOMS: atom_id res chain seq x y z
N MET A 1 14.87 -13.22 -15.43
CA MET A 1 13.91 -13.16 -14.31
C MET A 1 12.86 -12.11 -14.67
N ILE A 2 11.58 -12.42 -14.53
CA ILE A 2 10.50 -11.44 -14.75
C ILE A 2 10.46 -10.58 -13.48
N ALA A 3 10.73 -9.28 -13.61
CA ALA A 3 10.55 -8.35 -12.50
C ALA A 3 9.06 -8.08 -12.34
N GLN A 4 8.50 -8.38 -11.17
CA GLN A 4 7.10 -8.08 -10.87
C GLN A 4 6.95 -6.58 -10.57
N ASP A 5 5.96 -5.94 -11.20
CA ASP A 5 5.63 -4.56 -10.90
C ASP A 5 5.11 -4.39 -9.47
N THR A 6 5.28 -3.18 -8.93
CA THR A 6 4.60 -2.79 -7.69
C THR A 6 3.18 -2.36 -8.02
N ILE A 7 2.20 -3.00 -7.38
CA ILE A 7 0.77 -2.79 -7.63
C ILE A 7 0.10 -2.11 -6.44
N ALA A 8 -1.03 -1.45 -6.70
CA ALA A 8 -1.90 -0.89 -5.68
C ALA A 8 -3.37 -1.22 -5.99
N ALA A 9 -4.17 -1.48 -4.95
CA ALA A 9 -5.59 -1.77 -5.10
C ALA A 9 -6.38 -1.41 -3.84
N GLN A 10 -7.66 -1.12 -4.01
CA GLN A 10 -8.60 -0.99 -2.89
C GLN A 10 -8.76 -2.35 -2.20
N ALA A 11 -8.58 -2.37 -0.87
CA ALA A 11 -8.62 -3.58 -0.05
C ALA A 11 -9.91 -3.71 0.78
N THR A 12 -10.73 -2.66 0.86
CA THR A 12 -12.05 -2.64 1.52
C THR A 12 -13.18 -2.50 0.51
N ALA A 13 -14.43 -2.78 0.90
CA ALA A 13 -15.59 -2.58 0.03
C ALA A 13 -15.76 -1.10 -0.38
N PRO A 14 -16.31 -0.80 -1.57
CA PRO A 14 -16.65 0.57 -1.96
C PRO A 14 -17.86 1.09 -1.19
N GLY A 15 -17.99 2.42 -1.05
CA GLY A 15 -19.11 3.07 -0.38
C GLY A 15 -18.71 3.82 0.88
N ARG A 16 -19.67 4.02 1.79
CA ARG A 16 -19.48 4.79 3.03
C ARG A 16 -19.05 3.89 4.18
N GLY A 17 -17.95 4.26 4.86
CA GLY A 17 -17.43 3.59 6.05
C GLY A 17 -16.47 4.52 6.80
N GLY A 18 -16.13 4.19 8.05
CA GLY A 18 -15.23 5.01 8.87
C GLY A 18 -13.78 5.00 8.39
N VAL A 19 -13.35 3.95 7.68
CA VAL A 19 -11.99 3.78 7.14
C VAL A 19 -12.06 3.09 5.78
N GLY A 20 -11.29 3.59 4.81
CA GLY A 20 -11.00 2.92 3.55
C GLY A 20 -9.53 2.51 3.49
N ILE A 21 -9.23 1.34 2.90
CA ILE A 21 -7.86 0.82 2.83
C ILE A 21 -7.45 0.63 1.37
N ILE A 22 -6.31 1.21 1.00
CA ILE A 22 -5.57 0.87 -0.23
C ILE A 22 -4.36 0.03 0.17
N ARG A 23 -4.18 -1.13 -0.47
CA ARG A 23 -2.98 -1.97 -0.29
C ARG A 23 -2.01 -1.74 -1.44
N VAL A 24 -0.74 -1.57 -1.12
CA VAL A 24 0.37 -1.51 -2.08
C VAL A 24 1.24 -2.75 -1.87
N SER A 25 1.58 -3.47 -2.95
CA SER A 25 2.37 -4.71 -2.90
C SER A 25 3.45 -4.70 -3.97
N GLY A 26 4.67 -5.10 -3.60
CA GLY A 26 5.81 -5.20 -4.52
C GLY A 26 7.08 -4.62 -3.92
N SER A 27 8.16 -4.64 -4.71
CA SER A 27 9.49 -4.21 -4.26
C SER A 27 9.56 -2.74 -3.85
N LYS A 28 8.71 -1.88 -4.41
CA LYS A 28 8.66 -0.44 -4.08
C LYS A 28 7.66 -0.08 -2.96
N ALA A 29 6.97 -1.06 -2.36
CA ALA A 29 5.96 -0.76 -1.33
C ALA A 29 6.53 0.02 -0.14
N ARG A 30 7.77 -0.27 0.27
CA ARG A 30 8.47 0.48 1.32
C ARG A 30 8.74 1.93 0.91
N GLU A 31 9.25 2.15 -0.29
CA GLU A 31 9.51 3.48 -0.84
C GLU A 31 8.24 4.32 -0.87
N VAL A 32 7.11 3.73 -1.31
CA VAL A 32 5.80 4.38 -1.27
C VAL A 32 5.41 4.80 0.15
N ALA A 33 5.63 3.95 1.16
CA ALA A 33 5.34 4.29 2.55
C ALA A 33 6.22 5.44 3.06
N GLU A 34 7.52 5.43 2.74
CA GLU A 34 8.44 6.52 3.09
C GLU A 34 8.03 7.85 2.43
N LEU A 35 7.63 7.83 1.16
CA LEU A 35 7.21 9.04 0.43
C LEU A 35 5.88 9.62 0.93
N ILE A 36 4.92 8.77 1.32
CA ILE A 36 3.59 9.22 1.75
C ILE A 36 3.55 9.55 3.24
N LEU A 37 4.21 8.74 4.08
CA LEU A 37 4.11 8.83 5.54
C LEU A 37 5.37 9.39 6.20
N GLY A 38 6.46 9.57 5.45
CA GLY A 38 7.79 9.93 5.98
C GLY A 38 8.48 8.81 6.77
N LYS A 39 7.86 7.61 6.83
CA LYS A 39 8.38 6.41 7.50
C LYS A 39 7.64 5.16 7.02
N CYS A 40 8.31 4.02 6.96
CA CYS A 40 7.65 2.73 6.92
C CYS A 40 7.19 2.32 8.33
N PRO A 41 5.87 2.17 8.60
CA PRO A 41 5.38 1.74 9.90
C PRO A 41 5.91 0.36 10.30
N LYS A 42 6.10 0.13 11.61
CA LYS A 42 6.41 -1.20 12.13
C LYS A 42 5.16 -2.08 12.05
N THR A 43 5.34 -3.37 11.74
CA THR A 43 4.28 -4.38 11.82
C THR A 43 3.69 -4.39 13.23
N ARG A 44 2.36 -4.51 13.32
CA ARG A 44 1.58 -4.49 14.57
C ARG A 44 0.92 -5.83 14.81
#